data_AF-A0A8T1S353-F1
#
_entry.id   AF-A0A8T1S353-F1
#
_cell.length_a   1.000
_cell.length_b   1.000
_cell.length_c   1.000
_cell.angle_alpha   90.00
_cell.angle_beta   90.00
_cell.angle_gamma   90.00
#
_symmetry.space_group_name_H-M   'P 1'
#
loop_
_entity.id
_entity.type
_entity.pdbx_description
1 polymer ?
#
loop_
_entity_poly.entity_id
_entity_poly.type
_entity_poly.pdbx_seq_one_letter_code
_entity_poly.pdbx_strand_id
1 'polypeptide(L)'
;MLRLVEPTGPSPLQGGLPSFGSSLPAATHILPLDSQPPLLSQSLSSLQLTPRLVPRGTTPPPASRPHWASPMRSPKEQLEDMLEPPRLVITEQPKQRGMRFRYECEGRSAGSILGESSTEASKTLPAIELLNCQKIPEVKVIACLVWKDWPYRIHPHSLVGKDCNNGLCEVTLRPQANPKHSFNNLGIQCVKKKEIEAAIEKKLQLGIDPFKGAWPQGALPPC
;
A
#
# COMPACT_ATOMS: atom_id res chain seq x y z
N MET A 1 9.70 0.81 4.64
CA MET A 1 8.84 0.86 3.44
C MET A 1 7.52 0.23 3.85
N LEU A 2 6.45 1.00 3.98
CA LEU A 2 5.15 0.43 4.35
C LEU A 2 4.53 -0.15 3.07
N ARG A 3 4.55 -1.48 2.95
CA ARG A 3 3.83 -2.22 1.90
C ARG A 3 3.16 -3.40 2.57
N LEU A 4 1.92 -3.68 2.16
CA LEU A 4 1.31 -4.97 2.48
C LEU A 4 2.10 -6.05 1.77
N VAL A 5 2.48 -7.05 2.52
CA VAL A 5 3.03 -8.29 2.01
C VAL A 5 1.85 -9.26 1.92
N GLU A 6 1.47 -9.62 0.70
CA GLU A 6 0.62 -10.80 0.51
C GLU A 6 1.47 -12.07 0.73
N PRO A 7 0.96 -13.07 1.47
CA PRO A 7 1.65 -14.34 1.63
C PRO A 7 1.69 -15.06 0.28
N THR A 8 2.84 -15.01 -0.39
CA THR A 8 3.12 -15.91 -1.50
C THR A 8 3.31 -17.31 -0.91
N GLY A 9 2.39 -18.21 -1.24
CA GLY A 9 2.47 -19.62 -0.86
C GLY A 9 3.75 -20.28 -1.41
N PRO A 10 4.19 -21.40 -0.82
CA PRO A 10 5.42 -22.05 -1.24
C PRO A 10 5.21 -22.76 -2.59
N SER A 11 5.94 -22.32 -3.61
CA SER A 11 6.13 -23.12 -4.84
C SER A 11 6.95 -24.37 -4.52
N PRO A 12 6.64 -25.52 -5.14
CA PRO A 12 7.33 -26.77 -4.84
C PRO A 12 8.73 -26.80 -5.43
N LEU A 13 9.57 -27.52 -4.69
CA LEU A 13 10.95 -27.89 -4.92
C LEU A 13 11.22 -28.36 -6.36
N GLN A 14 12.30 -27.85 -6.96
CA GLN A 14 13.02 -28.57 -8.01
C GLN A 14 14.52 -28.42 -7.78
N GLY A 15 15.16 -29.54 -7.46
CA GLY A 15 16.59 -29.67 -7.27
C GLY A 15 17.34 -29.74 -8.61
N GLY A 16 18.64 -29.44 -8.55
CA GLY A 16 19.57 -29.64 -9.65
C GLY A 16 20.82 -28.76 -9.54
N LEU A 17 21.86 -29.26 -8.86
CA LEU A 17 23.27 -29.01 -9.18
C LEU A 17 23.78 -30.21 -10.02
N PRO A 18 24.97 -30.20 -10.66
CA PRO A 18 26.05 -29.19 -10.67
C PRO A 18 26.65 -28.89 -12.09
N SER A 19 27.61 -27.94 -12.16
CA SER A 19 28.98 -28.12 -12.73
C SER A 19 29.58 -26.97 -13.57
N PHE A 20 30.74 -26.50 -13.08
CA PHE A 20 32.03 -26.11 -13.72
C PHE A 20 32.15 -25.12 -14.89
N GLY A 21 33.18 -24.25 -14.75
CA GLY A 21 33.99 -23.65 -15.84
C GLY A 21 33.93 -22.11 -15.89
N SER A 22 34.83 -21.38 -15.21
CA SER A 22 36.18 -20.95 -15.63
C SER A 22 36.23 -19.77 -16.64
N SER A 23 37.00 -18.74 -16.22
CA SER A 23 37.82 -17.82 -17.03
C SER A 23 37.27 -16.44 -17.48
N LEU A 24 37.87 -15.40 -16.87
CA LEU A 24 38.16 -14.04 -17.38
C LEU A 24 39.16 -14.10 -18.58
N PRO A 25 39.45 -13.03 -19.37
CA PRO A 25 39.51 -11.61 -18.96
C PRO A 25 39.13 -10.49 -19.97
N ALA A 26 39.02 -9.28 -19.40
CA ALA A 26 39.39 -7.93 -19.85
C ALA A 26 39.22 -7.46 -21.31
N ALA A 27 38.55 -6.30 -21.48
CA ALA A 27 39.09 -5.16 -22.24
C ALA A 27 38.34 -3.85 -21.94
N THR A 28 39.15 -2.82 -21.67
CA THR A 28 38.91 -1.37 -21.56
C THR A 28 38.43 -0.71 -22.86
N HIS A 29 37.57 0.33 -22.78
CA HIS A 29 37.83 1.72 -23.23
C HIS A 29 36.54 2.59 -23.35
N ILE A 30 36.63 3.80 -22.76
CA ILE A 30 36.17 5.13 -23.25
C ILE A 30 34.68 5.56 -23.10
N LEU A 31 34.50 6.62 -22.29
CA LEU A 31 33.45 7.66 -22.33
C LEU A 31 33.93 8.83 -23.23
N PRO A 32 33.05 9.65 -23.85
CA PRO A 32 32.52 10.88 -23.18
C PRO A 32 31.02 11.15 -23.49
N LEU A 33 30.22 11.65 -22.55
CA LEU A 33 29.84 13.07 -22.31
C LEU A 33 29.30 13.82 -23.54
N ASP A 34 27.98 14.07 -23.60
CA ASP A 34 27.41 15.43 -23.76
C ASP A 34 25.92 15.51 -23.37
N SER A 35 25.39 16.72 -23.36
CA SER A 35 24.52 17.30 -22.35
C SER A 35 23.31 17.99 -23.00
N GLN A 36 22.13 17.78 -22.40
CA GLN A 36 21.02 18.74 -22.21
C GLN A 36 20.25 19.36 -23.44
N PRO A 37 19.02 19.90 -23.19
CA PRO A 37 17.83 19.67 -24.02
C PRO A 37 17.33 20.91 -24.80
N PRO A 38 16.30 20.79 -25.65
CA PRO A 38 15.58 21.97 -26.12
C PRO A 38 14.36 22.32 -25.24
N LEU A 39 14.35 23.58 -24.83
CA LEU A 39 13.19 24.36 -24.41
C LEU A 39 12.16 24.45 -25.54
N LEU A 40 10.88 24.21 -25.25
CA LEU A 40 9.78 24.79 -26.01
C LEU A 40 8.73 25.35 -25.04
N SER A 41 8.90 26.64 -24.75
CA SER A 41 7.84 27.54 -24.34
C SER A 41 6.87 27.68 -25.52
N GLN A 42 5.58 27.37 -25.33
CA GLN A 42 4.54 27.92 -26.19
C GLN A 42 3.36 28.41 -25.37
N SER A 43 3.09 29.68 -25.60
CA SER A 43 2.09 30.57 -25.03
C SER A 43 0.66 30.11 -25.28
N LEU A 44 -0.19 30.15 -24.25
CA LEU A 44 -1.65 30.09 -24.39
C LEU A 44 -2.17 31.50 -24.66
N SER A 45 -2.16 31.90 -25.92
CA SER A 45 -2.74 33.17 -26.35
C SER A 45 -3.40 33.02 -27.72
N SER A 46 -4.69 32.70 -27.71
CA SER A 46 -5.74 33.22 -28.61
C SER A 46 -6.88 32.19 -28.74
N LEU A 47 -7.81 32.19 -27.80
CA LEU A 47 -9.14 31.64 -28.03
C LEU A 47 -10.04 32.79 -28.46
N GLN A 48 -10.18 32.99 -29.78
CA GLN A 48 -11.24 33.83 -30.34
C GLN A 48 -12.42 32.92 -30.71
N LEU A 49 -13.52 33.06 -29.98
CA LEU A 49 -14.79 32.38 -30.26
C LEU A 49 -15.59 33.21 -31.28
N THR A 50 -15.67 32.75 -32.52
CA THR A 50 -16.68 33.24 -33.48
C THR A 50 -17.90 32.31 -33.47
N PRO A 51 -19.14 32.82 -33.36
CA PRO A 51 -20.33 31.99 -33.42
C PRO A 51 -20.59 31.53 -34.86
N ARG A 52 -20.69 30.21 -35.07
CA ARG A 52 -21.10 29.63 -36.37
C ARG A 52 -22.59 29.29 -36.31
N LEU A 53 -23.39 29.99 -37.11
CA LEU A 53 -24.79 29.65 -37.39
C LEU A 53 -24.86 28.31 -38.15
N VAL A 54 -25.75 27.40 -37.75
CA VAL A 54 -25.98 26.09 -38.38
C VAL A 54 -27.43 26.02 -38.89
N PRO A 55 -27.70 25.55 -40.12
CA PRO A 55 -29.05 25.50 -40.66
C PRO A 55 -29.93 24.41 -40.03
N ARG A 56 -31.23 24.72 -40.01
CA ARG A 56 -32.35 23.96 -39.45
C ARG A 56 -32.76 22.81 -40.37
N GLY A 57 -32.85 21.59 -39.82
CA GLY A 57 -33.71 20.53 -40.35
C GLY A 57 -33.06 19.16 -40.54
N THR A 58 -33.21 18.29 -39.55
CA THR A 58 -33.27 16.83 -39.75
C THR A 58 -34.07 16.20 -38.60
N THR A 59 -34.89 15.22 -38.97
CA THR A 59 -35.87 14.45 -38.20
C THR A 59 -35.32 13.82 -36.91
N PRO A 60 -36.14 13.65 -35.85
CA PRO A 60 -35.72 12.96 -34.63
C PRO A 60 -35.66 11.43 -34.85
N PRO A 61 -34.67 10.72 -34.28
CA PRO A 61 -34.71 9.27 -34.16
C PRO A 61 -35.73 8.85 -33.08
N PRO A 62 -36.25 7.61 -33.14
CA PRO A 62 -37.26 7.15 -32.20
C PRO A 62 -36.70 7.07 -30.77
N ALA A 63 -37.43 7.65 -29.83
CA ALA A 63 -37.19 7.49 -28.40
C ALA A 63 -37.49 6.06 -27.97
N SER A 64 -36.54 5.39 -27.31
CA SER A 64 -36.73 4.70 -26.01
C SER A 64 -35.61 3.70 -25.73
N ARG A 65 -34.71 4.06 -24.81
CA ARG A 65 -34.07 3.09 -23.91
C ARG A 65 -33.87 3.77 -22.55
N PRO A 66 -34.61 3.35 -21.52
CA PRO A 66 -34.40 3.91 -20.20
C PRO A 66 -33.04 3.44 -19.65
N HIS A 67 -32.36 4.37 -18.99
CA HIS A 67 -30.97 4.29 -18.51
C HIS A 67 -30.70 3.24 -17.41
N TRP A 68 -31.68 2.41 -17.03
CA TRP A 68 -31.54 1.51 -15.87
C TRP A 68 -31.25 0.04 -16.20
N ALA A 69 -31.11 -0.35 -17.48
CA ALA A 69 -30.72 -1.71 -17.83
C ALA A 69 -29.21 -1.89 -17.60
N SER A 70 -28.80 -2.02 -16.33
CA SER A 70 -27.61 -2.80 -16.01
C SER A 70 -27.81 -4.20 -16.61
N PRO A 71 -26.79 -4.85 -17.20
CA PRO A 71 -26.92 -6.26 -17.56
C PRO A 71 -27.34 -6.98 -16.28
N MET A 72 -28.50 -7.64 -16.29
CA MET A 72 -28.87 -8.51 -15.18
C MET A 72 -27.77 -9.57 -15.08
N ARG A 73 -26.93 -9.44 -14.06
CA ARG A 73 -25.91 -10.43 -13.73
C ARG A 73 -26.62 -11.78 -13.60
N SER A 74 -26.06 -12.81 -14.20
CA SER A 74 -26.68 -14.12 -14.19
C SER A 74 -26.83 -14.64 -12.75
N PRO A 75 -27.85 -15.45 -12.44
CA PRO A 75 -28.01 -16.05 -11.12
C PRO A 75 -26.78 -16.87 -10.65
N LYS A 76 -25.93 -17.32 -11.58
CA LYS A 76 -24.65 -17.98 -11.29
C LYS A 76 -23.61 -17.01 -10.76
N GLU A 77 -23.42 -15.87 -11.43
CA GLU A 77 -22.50 -14.81 -10.96
C GLU A 77 -22.91 -14.24 -9.60
N GLN A 78 -24.22 -14.19 -9.32
CA GLN A 78 -24.74 -13.75 -8.02
C GLN A 78 -24.52 -14.76 -6.89
N LEU A 79 -24.40 -16.06 -7.22
CA LEU A 79 -24.07 -17.12 -6.27
C LEU A 79 -22.55 -17.20 -6.03
N GLU A 80 -21.75 -16.96 -7.08
CA GLU A 80 -20.29 -16.95 -7.02
C GLU A 80 -19.75 -15.81 -6.14
N ASP A 81 -20.35 -14.61 -6.21
CA ASP A 81 -20.03 -13.46 -5.35
C ASP A 81 -20.36 -13.73 -3.86
N MET A 82 -21.32 -14.63 -3.58
CA MET A 82 -21.68 -15.08 -2.23
C MET A 82 -20.73 -16.16 -1.67
N LEU A 83 -19.81 -16.67 -2.48
CA LEU A 83 -18.88 -17.76 -2.18
C LEU A 83 -17.41 -17.31 -2.09
N GLU A 84 -17.08 -16.08 -2.48
CA GLU A 84 -15.71 -15.60 -2.36
C GLU A 84 -15.28 -15.45 -0.89
N PRO A 85 -14.03 -15.82 -0.54
CA PRO A 85 -13.55 -15.69 0.82
C PRO A 85 -13.43 -14.21 1.24
N PRO A 86 -13.62 -13.91 2.54
CA PRO A 86 -13.35 -12.59 3.11
C PRO A 86 -11.93 -12.09 2.76
N ARG A 87 -11.81 -10.86 2.31
CA ARG A 87 -10.52 -10.27 1.92
C ARG A 87 -10.38 -8.85 2.44
N LEU A 88 -9.16 -8.47 2.84
CA LEU A 88 -8.78 -7.09 3.13
C LEU A 88 -7.96 -6.56 1.97
N VAL A 89 -8.31 -5.37 1.48
CA VAL A 89 -7.61 -4.68 0.39
C VAL A 89 -7.15 -3.31 0.87
N ILE A 90 -5.93 -2.91 0.49
CA ILE A 90 -5.48 -1.52 0.65
C ILE A 90 -6.02 -0.71 -0.53
N THR A 91 -6.88 0.26 -0.24
CA THR A 91 -7.47 1.15 -1.24
C THR A 91 -6.66 2.42 -1.45
N GLU A 92 -5.88 2.84 -0.45
CA GLU A 92 -4.94 3.95 -0.53
C GLU A 92 -3.66 3.55 0.21
N GLN A 93 -2.57 3.39 -0.53
CA GLN A 93 -1.27 3.03 0.04
C GLN A 93 -0.70 4.18 0.87
N PRO A 94 0.14 3.91 1.89
CA PRO A 94 0.88 4.95 2.57
C PRO A 94 1.97 5.56 1.68
N LYS A 95 2.11 6.88 1.75
CA LYS A 95 3.12 7.63 1.01
C LYS A 95 4.53 7.16 1.38
N GLN A 96 5.33 6.88 0.36
CA GLN A 96 6.65 6.27 0.55
C GLN A 96 7.71 7.23 1.12
N ARG A 97 7.53 8.55 0.91
CA ARG A 97 8.49 9.59 1.31
C ARG A 97 7.76 10.83 1.84
N GLY A 98 8.49 11.70 2.52
CA GLY A 98 7.98 12.97 3.03
C GLY A 98 7.44 12.91 4.46
N MET A 99 7.51 11.74 5.10
CA MET A 99 7.22 11.54 6.51
C MET A 99 8.53 11.21 7.24
N ARG A 100 8.72 11.77 8.44
CA ARG A 100 9.88 11.52 9.28
C ARG A 100 9.48 10.72 10.52
N PHE A 101 10.26 9.71 10.85
CA PHE A 101 10.08 8.97 12.10
C PHE A 101 10.53 9.83 13.27
N ARG A 102 9.88 9.67 14.42
CA ARG A 102 10.14 10.49 15.61
C ARG A 102 10.62 9.66 16.78
N TYR A 103 11.53 10.19 17.58
CA TYR A 103 11.91 9.54 18.84
C TYR A 103 10.83 9.77 19.91
N GLU A 104 10.78 8.87 20.89
CA GLU A 104 9.89 8.99 22.04
C GLU A 104 10.06 10.32 22.80
N CYS A 105 11.28 10.84 22.88
CA CYS A 105 11.57 12.11 23.55
C CYS A 105 11.02 13.35 22.82
N GLU A 106 10.55 13.23 21.57
CA GLU A 106 9.95 14.35 20.82
C GLU A 106 8.48 14.60 21.18
N GLY A 107 7.87 13.74 22.02
CA GLY A 107 6.49 13.86 22.48
C GLY A 107 5.51 12.90 21.80
N ARG A 108 4.21 13.11 22.04
CA ARG A 108 3.14 12.15 21.66
C ARG A 108 2.67 12.24 20.21
N SER A 109 3.00 13.30 19.47
CA SER A 109 2.59 13.48 18.08
C SER A 109 3.72 13.11 17.11
N ALA A 110 3.75 11.85 16.65
CA ALA A 110 4.72 11.41 15.64
C ALA A 110 4.40 11.90 14.21
N GLY A 111 3.42 12.80 14.05
CA GLY A 111 2.85 13.20 12.77
C GLY A 111 1.84 12.20 12.22
N SER A 112 1.34 12.46 11.02
CA SER A 112 0.43 11.55 10.31
C SER A 112 1.09 11.06 9.02
N ILE A 113 1.07 9.75 8.80
CA ILE A 113 1.34 9.14 7.51
C ILE A 113 0.22 9.61 6.56
N LEU A 114 0.63 10.07 5.39
CA LEU A 114 -0.27 10.47 4.32
C LEU A 114 -0.47 9.30 3.35
N GLY A 115 -1.54 9.36 2.57
CA GLY A 115 -1.76 8.46 1.44
C GLY A 115 -0.81 8.77 0.28
N GLU A 116 -0.58 7.78 -0.58
CA GLU A 116 0.27 7.85 -1.75
C GLU A 116 -0.20 8.93 -2.74
N SER A 117 -1.51 9.09 -2.92
CA SER A 117 -2.11 10.10 -3.79
C SER A 117 -2.16 11.49 -3.16
N SER A 118 -1.64 11.66 -1.94
CA SER A 118 -1.66 12.93 -1.20
C SER A 118 -0.78 13.98 -1.87
N THR A 119 -1.39 15.11 -2.21
CA THR A 119 -0.76 16.27 -2.85
C THR A 119 -0.61 17.44 -1.85
N GLU A 120 -0.10 18.59 -2.30
CA GLU A 120 -0.09 19.80 -1.46
C GLU A 120 -1.52 20.33 -1.22
N ALA A 121 -2.34 20.34 -2.27
CA ALA A 121 -3.71 20.86 -2.24
C ALA A 121 -4.73 19.89 -1.62
N SER A 122 -4.53 18.57 -1.75
CA SER A 122 -5.46 17.56 -1.24
C SER A 122 -4.72 16.47 -0.47
N LYS A 123 -4.99 16.37 0.83
CA LYS A 123 -4.38 15.38 1.72
C LYS A 123 -5.23 14.12 1.78
N THR A 124 -4.67 13.00 1.32
CA THR A 124 -5.25 11.67 1.54
C THR A 124 -4.55 10.96 2.70
N LEU A 125 -5.17 9.89 3.22
CA LEU A 125 -4.69 9.07 4.33
C LEU A 125 -4.65 7.60 3.89
N PRO A 126 -3.75 6.77 4.44
CA PRO A 126 -3.76 5.34 4.18
C PRO A 126 -5.13 4.74 4.48
N ALA A 127 -5.65 3.92 3.58
CA ALA A 127 -7.00 3.39 3.69
C ALA A 127 -7.08 1.93 3.26
N ILE A 128 -8.01 1.21 3.90
CA ILE A 128 -8.32 -0.19 3.64
C ILE A 128 -9.82 -0.38 3.43
N GLU A 129 -10.17 -1.48 2.80
CA GLU A 129 -11.55 -1.93 2.60
C GLU A 129 -11.65 -3.44 2.82
N LEU A 130 -12.71 -3.85 3.54
CA LEU A 130 -13.08 -5.25 3.72
C LEU A 130 -14.05 -5.67 2.61
N LEU A 131 -13.63 -6.63 1.80
CA LEU A 131 -14.45 -7.25 0.76
C LEU A 131 -14.99 -8.58 1.25
N ASN A 132 -16.21 -8.92 0.84
CA ASN A 132 -16.84 -10.22 1.09
C ASN A 132 -17.05 -10.53 2.59
N CYS A 133 -17.01 -9.50 3.45
CA CYS A 133 -17.18 -9.61 4.90
C CYS A 133 -18.61 -9.31 5.38
N GLN A 134 -19.61 -9.26 4.49
CA GLN A 134 -20.97 -8.80 4.83
C GLN A 134 -21.62 -9.67 5.93
N LYS A 135 -21.36 -10.98 5.94
CA LYS A 135 -21.91 -11.89 6.95
C LYS A 135 -21.19 -11.83 8.31
N ILE A 136 -20.10 -11.07 8.41
CA ILE A 136 -19.29 -10.95 9.62
C ILE A 136 -19.73 -9.69 10.37
N PRO A 137 -20.20 -9.79 11.62
CA PRO A 137 -20.72 -8.65 12.37
C PRO A 137 -19.62 -7.63 12.71
N GLU A 138 -18.42 -8.14 13.01
CA GLU A 138 -17.29 -7.33 13.47
C GLU A 138 -15.97 -7.96 13.01
N VAL A 139 -15.06 -7.13 12.50
CA VAL A 139 -13.72 -7.52 12.05
C VAL A 139 -12.69 -6.63 12.73
N LYS A 140 -11.77 -7.23 13.46
CA LYS A 140 -10.63 -6.55 14.07
C LYS A 140 -9.45 -6.57 13.10
N VAL A 141 -9.00 -5.39 12.71
CA VAL A 141 -7.83 -5.19 11.84
C VAL A 141 -6.65 -4.73 12.69
N ILE A 142 -5.51 -5.38 12.52
CA ILE A 142 -4.26 -5.06 13.22
C ILE A 142 -3.21 -4.67 12.19
N ALA A 143 -2.69 -3.46 12.29
CA ALA A 143 -1.54 -3.00 11.52
C ALA A 143 -0.29 -3.01 12.41
N CYS A 144 0.83 -3.46 11.83
CA CYS A 144 2.13 -3.55 12.48
C CYS A 144 3.25 -3.17 11.48
N LEU A 145 4.43 -2.83 12.01
CA LEU A 145 5.61 -2.56 11.19
C LEU A 145 6.44 -3.82 11.04
N VAL A 146 6.82 -4.14 9.80
CA VAL A 146 7.73 -5.25 9.46
C VAL A 146 8.90 -4.75 8.62
N TRP A 147 9.95 -5.56 8.52
CA TRP A 147 11.05 -5.32 7.59
C TRP A 147 10.58 -5.41 6.15
N LYS A 148 11.31 -4.73 5.26
CA LYS A 148 10.94 -4.64 3.84
C LYS A 148 11.18 -5.95 3.09
N ASP A 149 12.25 -6.64 3.42
CA ASP A 149 12.73 -7.79 2.65
C ASP A 149 12.41 -9.10 3.40
N TRP A 150 12.26 -10.19 2.65
CA TRP A 150 11.96 -11.49 3.22
C TRP A 150 13.15 -12.03 4.04
N PRO A 151 12.94 -12.69 5.20
CA PRO A 151 11.67 -12.92 5.86
C PRO A 151 11.17 -11.64 6.55
N TYR A 152 9.88 -11.30 6.38
CA TYR A 152 9.28 -10.06 6.88
C TYR A 152 9.20 -10.02 8.41
N ARG A 153 10.32 -9.78 9.07
CA ARG A 153 10.44 -9.78 10.53
C ARG A 153 9.74 -8.57 11.14
N ILE A 154 9.30 -8.70 12.39
CA ILE A 154 8.77 -7.58 13.16
C ILE A 154 9.82 -6.45 13.24
N HIS A 155 9.41 -5.23 12.92
CA HIS A 155 10.30 -4.07 12.95
C HIS A 155 10.46 -3.55 14.39
N PRO A 156 11.64 -3.08 14.83
CA PRO A 156 11.83 -2.55 16.18
C PRO A 156 11.00 -1.28 16.47
N HIS A 157 10.85 -0.39 15.47
CA HIS A 157 10.01 0.81 15.57
C HIS A 157 8.53 0.50 15.80
N SER A 158 7.79 1.46 16.36
CA SER A 158 6.41 1.28 16.79
C SER A 158 5.45 2.19 16.01
N LEU A 159 4.24 1.70 15.72
CA LEU A 159 3.14 2.58 15.34
C LEU A 159 2.64 3.33 16.57
N VAL A 160 2.36 4.61 16.40
CA VAL A 160 1.79 5.47 17.45
C VAL A 160 0.70 6.33 16.83
N GLY A 161 -0.32 6.69 17.60
CA GLY A 161 -1.46 7.42 17.05
C GLY A 161 -2.75 7.13 17.80
N LYS A 162 -3.84 7.58 17.20
CA LYS A 162 -5.19 7.18 17.61
C LYS A 162 -5.33 5.67 17.39
N ASP A 163 -5.80 4.94 18.39
CA ASP A 163 -6.00 3.48 18.32
C ASP A 163 -4.70 2.65 18.23
N CYS A 164 -3.56 3.22 18.65
CA CYS A 164 -2.30 2.50 18.73
C CYS A 164 -1.97 2.07 20.16
N ASN A 165 -1.67 0.78 20.36
CA ASN A 165 -1.19 0.23 21.63
C ASN A 165 -0.04 -0.75 21.40
N ASN A 166 0.96 -0.76 22.29
CA ASN A 166 2.15 -1.62 22.20
C ASN A 166 2.88 -1.59 20.84
N GLY A 167 2.79 -0.47 20.10
CA GLY A 167 3.39 -0.31 18.78
C GLY A 167 2.60 -0.91 17.61
N LEU A 168 1.36 -1.31 17.85
CA LEU A 168 0.38 -1.78 16.88
C LEU A 168 -0.77 -0.80 16.76
N CYS A 169 -1.37 -0.68 15.58
CA CYS A 169 -2.65 0.00 15.40
C CYS A 169 -3.74 -1.05 15.30
N GLU A 170 -4.74 -0.97 16.16
CA GLU A 170 -5.85 -1.92 16.23
C GLU A 170 -7.17 -1.19 16.04
N VAL A 171 -7.92 -1.58 15.00
CA VAL A 171 -9.21 -0.96 14.71
C VAL A 171 -10.27 -2.01 14.50
N THR A 172 -11.46 -1.74 15.02
CA THR A 172 -12.63 -2.60 14.91
C THR A 172 -13.57 -2.05 13.87
N LEU A 173 -13.82 -2.82 12.81
CA LEU A 173 -14.72 -2.46 11.71
C LEU A 173 -15.99 -3.30 11.78
N ARG A 174 -17.10 -2.68 11.39
CA ARG A 174 -18.40 -3.34 11.21
C ARG A 174 -18.73 -3.33 9.73
N PRO A 175 -18.40 -4.39 8.97
CA PRO A 175 -18.54 -4.42 7.51
C PRO A 175 -19.93 -4.07 7.00
N GLN A 176 -20.98 -4.38 7.78
CA GLN A 176 -22.37 -4.04 7.47
C GLN A 176 -22.69 -2.55 7.49
N ALA A 177 -22.01 -1.78 8.35
CA ALA A 177 -22.23 -0.34 8.46
C ALA A 177 -21.25 0.44 7.57
N ASN A 178 -19.97 0.12 7.66
CA ASN A 178 -18.92 0.71 6.85
C ASN A 178 -17.74 -0.27 6.72
N PRO A 179 -17.49 -0.83 5.52
CA PRO A 179 -16.38 -1.74 5.28
C PRO A 179 -15.04 -1.02 5.07
N LYS A 180 -15.03 0.31 4.96
CA LYS A 180 -13.83 1.13 4.71
C LYS A 180 -13.30 1.75 5.99
N HIS A 181 -11.97 1.84 6.08
CA HIS A 181 -11.30 2.53 7.16
C HIS A 181 -10.11 3.34 6.65
N SER A 182 -9.96 4.57 7.16
CA SER A 182 -8.82 5.43 6.88
C SER A 182 -8.07 5.72 8.18
N PHE A 183 -6.77 5.40 8.17
CA PHE A 183 -5.90 5.57 9.32
C PHE A 183 -5.50 7.05 9.46
N ASN A 184 -6.23 7.76 10.32
CA ASN A 184 -5.87 9.13 10.71
C ASN A 184 -4.85 9.12 11.86
N ASN A 185 -4.02 10.16 11.94
CA ASN A 185 -3.11 10.38 13.06
C ASN A 185 -2.14 9.21 13.33
N LEU A 186 -1.84 8.39 12.31
CA LEU A 186 -0.94 7.26 12.40
C LEU A 186 0.49 7.74 12.14
N GLY A 187 1.39 7.58 13.11
CA GLY A 187 2.79 7.93 13.02
C GLY A 187 3.71 6.77 13.36
N ILE A 188 5.01 6.98 13.17
CA ILE A 188 6.04 5.97 13.43
C ILE A 188 7.02 6.53 14.45
N GLN A 189 7.12 5.83 15.56
CA GLN A 189 8.09 6.09 16.62
C GLN A 189 9.34 5.24 16.38
N CYS A 190 10.46 5.89 16.09
CA CYS A 190 11.75 5.20 15.97
C CYS A 190 12.39 5.00 17.33
N VAL A 191 13.10 3.88 17.46
CA VAL A 191 13.89 3.54 18.65
C VAL A 191 15.37 3.79 18.38
N LYS A 192 16.15 4.01 19.44
CA LYS A 192 17.60 4.18 19.31
C LYS A 192 18.26 2.84 19.01
N LYS A 193 19.45 2.87 18.40
CA LYS A 193 20.19 1.64 18.03
C LYS A 193 20.36 0.68 19.21
N LYS A 194 20.69 1.19 20.39
CA LYS A 194 20.85 0.42 21.64
C LYS A 194 19.57 -0.25 22.16
N GLU A 195 18.40 0.19 21.70
CA GLU A 195 17.09 -0.30 22.15
C GLU A 195 16.45 -1.26 21.14
N ILE A 196 17.10 -1.49 19.98
CA ILE A 196 16.55 -2.34 18.91
C ILE A 196 16.24 -3.74 19.40
N GLU A 197 17.19 -4.40 20.08
CA GLU A 197 17.04 -5.78 20.54
C GLU A 197 15.93 -5.90 21.57
N ALA A 198 15.94 -5.05 22.60
CA ALA A 198 14.90 -5.01 23.64
C ALA A 198 13.51 -4.72 23.06
N ALA A 199 13.41 -3.84 22.05
CA ALA A 199 12.14 -3.53 21.39
C ALA A 199 11.58 -4.71 20.60
N ILE A 200 12.44 -5.48 19.92
CA ILE A 200 12.03 -6.70 19.20
C ILE A 200 11.59 -7.76 20.20
N GLU A 201 12.40 -8.03 21.24
CA GLU A 201 12.09 -9.05 22.25
C GLU A 201 10.77 -8.77 22.96
N LYS A 202 10.51 -7.51 23.33
CA LYS A 202 9.22 -7.10 23.92
C LYS A 202 8.03 -7.42 23.02
N LYS A 203 8.15 -7.25 21.70
CA LYS A 203 7.08 -7.57 20.76
C LYS A 203 6.85 -9.07 20.64
N LEU A 204 7.93 -9.85 20.61
CA LEU A 204 7.84 -11.32 20.57
C LEU A 204 7.23 -11.89 21.86
N GLN A 205 7.56 -11.34 23.03
CA GLN A 205 6.95 -11.72 24.31
C GLN A 205 5.43 -11.46 24.34
N LEU A 206 4.97 -10.43 23.62
CA LEU A 206 3.55 -10.11 23.46
C LEU A 206 2.86 -10.93 22.36
N GLY A 207 3.58 -11.86 21.71
CA GLY A 207 3.06 -12.65 20.59
C GLY A 207 2.85 -11.84 19.31
N ILE A 208 3.50 -10.69 19.18
CA ILE A 208 3.35 -9.76 18.05
C ILE A 208 4.36 -10.17 16.96
N ASP A 209 3.99 -11.19 16.19
CA ASP A 209 4.71 -11.59 14.97
C ASP A 209 3.69 -12.08 13.90
N PRO A 210 3.34 -11.23 12.92
CA PRO A 210 2.35 -11.58 11.90
C PRO A 210 2.79 -12.76 11.01
N PHE A 211 4.10 -12.98 10.85
CA PHE A 211 4.63 -14.03 9.97
C PHE A 211 5.21 -15.23 10.73
N LYS A 212 5.07 -15.23 12.08
CA LYS A 212 5.49 -16.30 12.98
C LYS A 212 6.84 -16.89 12.63
N GLY A 213 7.81 -16.02 12.37
CA GLY A 213 9.19 -16.41 12.51
C GLY A 213 9.71 -17.47 11.54
N ALA A 214 9.82 -17.13 10.25
CA ALA A 214 10.85 -17.73 9.41
C ALA A 214 12.24 -17.31 9.91
N TRP A 215 12.62 -17.78 11.10
CA TRP A 215 13.93 -17.62 11.73
C TRP A 215 14.78 -18.82 11.31
N PRO A 216 15.76 -18.69 10.41
CA PRO A 216 16.90 -19.58 10.48
C PRO A 216 17.60 -19.31 11.82
N GLN A 217 17.71 -20.32 12.68
CA GLN A 217 18.41 -20.19 13.95
C GLN A 217 19.83 -19.66 13.69
N GLY A 218 20.23 -18.59 14.39
CA GLY A 218 21.62 -18.09 14.39
C GLY A 218 21.92 -16.85 13.55
N ALA A 219 20.96 -16.27 12.81
CA ALA A 219 21.19 -15.04 12.04
C ALA A 219 20.58 -13.79 12.70
N LEU A 220 21.35 -13.15 13.57
CA LEU A 220 21.15 -11.73 13.90
C LEU A 220 21.34 -10.90 12.62
N PRO A 221 20.46 -9.91 12.34
CA PRO A 221 20.62 -9.06 11.16
C PRO A 221 21.92 -8.24 11.24
N PRO A 222 22.58 -7.98 10.10
CA PRO A 222 23.60 -6.93 10.05
C PRO A 222 22.97 -5.57 10.36
N CYS A 223 23.72 -4.76 11.11
CA CYS A 223 23.40 -3.37 11.48
C CYS A 223 23.26 -2.44 10.27
#